data_AF-A0A7K6DU94-F1
#
_entry.id   AF-A0A7K6DU94-F1
#
_cell.length_a   1.000
_cell.length_b   1.000
_cell.length_c   1.000
_cell.angle_alpha   90.00
_cell.angle_beta   90.00
_cell.angle_gamma   90.00
#
_symmetry.space_group_name_H-M   'P 1'
#
loop_
_entity.id
_entity.type
_entity.pdbx_description
1 polymer ?
#
loop_
_entity_poly.entity_id
_entity_poly.type
_entity_poly.pdbx_seq_one_letter_code
_entity_poly.pdbx_strand_id
1 'polypeptide(L)'
;SAIDACGSSNGGCSAQAECRRTTPGNRVCVCSPGYTGDGIVCMEINPCLVNNGGCDRNAECTQIGPNQAVCNCLKGYSGDGKTCTYISLCLQNNGGCSEFAICNDTELTERTCTCKPKYVGDGFNCRGNIFQELQRNSNTSRFYFHLETLSIRDITGPGPFTLFVPHTDILNSDPRVKDWIAKGVMAQVLRYHMVSCASLLYKDLTAITNITSLHGDLIHISLSQNSLVLNNKAEIILSDAVGTNGVIHVINQILVP
;
A
#
# COMPACT_ATOMS: atom_id res chain seq x y z
N SER A 1 43.70 71.96 5.54
CA SER A 1 43.24 70.76 6.26
C SER A 1 42.92 69.66 5.26
N ALA A 2 43.24 68.40 5.56
CA ALA A 2 42.87 67.28 4.69
C ALA A 2 41.33 67.14 4.67
N ILE A 3 40.72 67.09 3.48
CA ILE A 3 39.29 66.86 3.34
C ILE A 3 39.00 65.39 3.67
N ASP A 4 38.16 65.14 4.68
CA ASP A 4 37.67 63.80 4.96
C ASP A 4 36.60 63.42 3.94
N ALA A 5 37.02 62.69 2.91
CA ALA A 5 36.17 62.29 1.80
C ALA A 5 35.06 61.29 2.22
N CYS A 6 35.14 60.69 3.41
CA CYS A 6 34.09 59.83 3.98
C CYS A 6 33.21 60.57 5.00
N GLY A 7 33.56 61.79 5.40
CA GLY A 7 32.94 62.51 6.51
C GLY A 7 31.51 63.00 6.27
N SER A 8 31.02 62.97 5.02
CA SER A 8 29.65 63.34 4.64
C SER A 8 29.00 62.21 3.84
N SER A 9 27.79 61.82 4.22
CA SER A 9 26.97 60.80 3.50
C SER A 9 27.75 59.52 3.14
N ASN A 10 28.59 59.03 4.06
CA ASN A 10 29.48 57.87 3.83
C ASN A 10 30.35 58.00 2.56
N GLY A 11 30.76 59.22 2.19
CA GLY A 11 31.51 59.50 0.96
C GLY A 11 30.76 59.22 -0.34
N GLY A 12 29.43 59.08 -0.29
CA GLY A 12 28.60 58.66 -1.42
C GLY A 12 28.62 57.15 -1.68
N CYS A 13 29.18 56.34 -0.78
CA CYS A 13 29.12 54.89 -0.86
C CYS A 13 27.71 54.37 -0.54
N SER A 14 27.41 53.14 -0.98
CA SER A 14 26.20 52.43 -0.59
C SER A 14 26.05 52.37 0.94
N ALA A 15 24.81 52.27 1.42
CA ALA A 15 24.53 51.97 2.83
C ALA A 15 25.09 50.60 3.27
N GLN A 16 25.29 49.68 2.32
CA GLN A 16 25.91 48.37 2.52
C GLN A 16 27.38 48.35 2.06
N ALA A 17 28.09 49.48 2.16
CA ALA A 17 29.50 49.59 1.85
C ALA A 17 30.27 50.39 2.91
N GLU A 18 31.53 50.02 3.10
CA GLU A 18 32.50 50.75 3.92
C GLU A 18 33.24 51.77 3.06
N CYS A 19 33.23 53.04 3.47
CA CYS A 19 34.06 54.08 2.87
C CYS A 19 35.47 54.05 3.47
N ARG A 20 36.49 53.81 2.64
CA ARG A 20 37.91 53.81 3.04
C ARG A 20 38.65 54.97 2.40
N ARG A 21 39.28 55.82 3.22
CA ARG A 21 40.12 56.92 2.73
C ARG A 21 41.40 56.36 2.09
N THR A 22 41.83 56.93 0.97
CA THR A 22 43.06 56.51 0.28
C THR A 22 44.12 57.60 0.35
N THR A 23 43.90 58.72 -0.33
CA THR A 23 44.72 59.94 -0.26
C THR A 23 43.85 61.12 0.19
N PRO A 24 44.43 62.26 0.62
CA PRO A 24 43.63 63.42 1.05
C PRO A 24 42.60 63.82 -0.03
N GLY A 25 41.32 63.91 0.34
CA GLY A 25 40.22 64.20 -0.58
C GLY A 25 39.70 63.01 -1.42
N ASN A 26 40.37 61.85 -1.41
CA ASN A 26 39.96 60.65 -2.14
C ASN A 26 39.51 59.52 -1.21
N ARG A 27 38.60 58.68 -1.72
CA ARG A 27 38.10 57.48 -1.05
C ARG A 27 37.88 56.35 -2.03
N VAL A 28 37.75 55.14 -1.49
CA VAL A 28 37.21 53.96 -2.18
C VAL A 28 36.03 53.42 -1.37
N CYS A 29 35.01 52.94 -2.06
CA CYS A 29 33.87 52.25 -1.46
C CYS A 29 34.06 50.75 -1.63
N VAL A 30 33.87 49.98 -0.56
CA VAL A 30 33.98 48.52 -0.59
C VAL A 30 32.71 47.93 -0.03
N CYS A 31 32.01 47.08 -0.78
CA CYS A 31 30.80 46.44 -0.28
C CYS A 31 31.08 45.65 1.02
N SER A 32 30.14 45.74 1.95
CA SER A 32 30.17 44.99 3.21
C SER A 32 30.16 43.48 2.96
N PRO A 33 30.65 42.66 3.92
CA PRO A 33 30.61 41.21 3.79
C PRO A 33 29.19 40.71 3.44
N GLY A 34 29.11 39.83 2.44
CA GLY A 34 27.85 39.29 1.94
C GLY A 34 27.20 40.07 0.80
N TYR A 35 27.81 41.18 0.37
CA TYR A 35 27.37 41.99 -0.76
C TYR A 35 28.43 42.04 -1.87
N THR A 36 27.99 42.26 -3.11
CA THR A 36 28.84 42.39 -4.29
C THR A 36 28.44 43.63 -5.10
N GLY A 37 29.41 44.21 -5.83
CA GLY A 37 29.21 45.42 -6.63
C GLY A 37 30.44 46.33 -6.61
N ASP A 38 30.25 47.59 -7.00
CA ASP A 38 31.32 48.58 -7.13
C ASP A 38 31.52 49.46 -5.87
N GLY A 39 30.77 49.18 -4.80
CA GLY A 39 30.82 49.93 -3.54
C GLY A 39 29.89 51.16 -3.52
N ILE A 40 29.48 51.67 -4.67
CA ILE A 40 28.42 52.69 -4.80
C ILE A 40 27.06 51.99 -4.87
N VAL A 41 26.98 50.90 -5.62
CA VAL A 41 25.87 49.96 -5.67
C VAL A 41 26.36 48.62 -5.12
N CYS A 42 25.71 48.14 -4.07
CA CYS A 42 26.00 46.84 -3.47
C CYS A 42 24.72 46.02 -3.43
N MET A 43 24.76 44.82 -4.02
CA MET A 43 23.66 43.87 -4.06
C MET A 43 23.99 42.67 -3.18
N GLU A 44 22.98 42.08 -2.56
CA GLU A 44 23.16 40.86 -1.77
C GLU A 44 23.68 39.73 -2.65
N ILE A 45 24.70 39.03 -2.16
CA ILE A 45 25.13 37.80 -2.80
C ILE A 45 24.10 36.73 -2.45
N ASN A 46 23.47 36.14 -3.48
CA ASN A 46 22.65 34.97 -3.29
C ASN A 46 23.54 33.71 -3.39
N PRO A 47 23.84 33.02 -2.28
CA PRO A 47 24.71 31.86 -2.31
C PRO A 47 24.06 30.66 -3.01
N CYS A 48 22.73 30.60 -3.13
CA CYS A 48 22.02 29.51 -3.80
C CYS A 48 22.32 29.44 -5.30
N LEU A 49 22.73 30.55 -5.92
CA LEU A 49 23.09 30.60 -7.34
C LEU A 49 24.44 29.91 -7.65
N VAL A 50 25.24 29.61 -6.62
CA VAL A 50 26.54 28.96 -6.76
C VAL A 50 26.52 27.64 -5.99
N ASN A 51 26.73 26.52 -6.68
CA ASN A 51 26.76 25.17 -6.08
C ASN A 51 25.55 24.88 -5.15
N ASN A 52 24.35 25.37 -5.51
CA ASN A 52 23.13 25.27 -4.69
C ASN A 52 23.31 25.75 -3.24
N GLY A 53 24.13 26.78 -2.99
CA GLY A 53 24.47 27.24 -1.63
C GLY A 53 25.20 26.18 -0.79
N GLY A 54 25.75 25.15 -1.44
CA GLY A 54 26.31 23.95 -0.85
C GLY A 54 25.27 22.99 -0.26
N CYS A 55 23.98 23.11 -0.60
CA CYS A 55 22.94 22.18 -0.18
C CYS A 55 23.06 20.83 -0.91
N ASP A 56 22.51 19.77 -0.31
CA ASP A 56 22.39 18.46 -0.97
C ASP A 56 21.63 18.59 -2.30
N ARG A 57 21.85 17.65 -3.23
CA ARG A 57 21.06 17.60 -4.49
C ARG A 57 19.56 17.39 -4.22
N ASN A 58 19.23 16.74 -3.11
CA ASN A 58 17.87 16.48 -2.65
C ASN A 58 17.42 17.51 -1.60
N ALA A 59 17.97 18.73 -1.63
CA ALA A 59 17.57 19.83 -0.78
C ALA A 59 17.28 21.11 -1.59
N GLU A 60 16.28 21.85 -1.12
CA GLU A 60 15.98 23.20 -1.59
C GLU A 60 16.85 24.21 -0.84
N CYS A 61 17.50 25.09 -1.60
CA CYS A 61 18.26 26.22 -1.06
C CYS A 61 17.38 27.48 -1.03
N THR A 62 17.22 28.06 0.15
CA THR A 62 16.52 29.34 0.31
C THR A 62 17.47 30.40 0.84
N GLN A 63 17.61 31.51 0.12
CA GLN A 63 18.36 32.66 0.59
C GLN A 63 17.61 33.31 1.77
N ILE A 64 18.31 33.51 2.89
CA ILE A 64 17.76 34.14 4.11
C ILE A 64 18.42 35.47 4.44
N GLY A 65 19.44 35.86 3.67
CA GLY A 65 20.12 37.14 3.81
C GLY A 65 21.35 37.26 2.90
N PRO A 66 22.17 38.31 3.10
CA PRO A 66 23.37 38.56 2.30
C PRO A 66 24.38 37.43 2.48
N ASN A 67 24.64 36.66 1.41
CA ASN A 67 25.50 35.47 1.42
C ASN A 67 25.12 34.43 2.48
N GLN A 68 23.84 34.36 2.85
CA GLN A 68 23.31 33.39 3.81
C GLN A 68 22.17 32.59 3.17
N ALA A 69 22.20 31.28 3.33
CA ALA A 69 21.15 30.37 2.89
C ALA A 69 20.87 29.30 3.94
N VAL A 70 19.64 28.80 3.91
CA VAL A 70 19.21 27.59 4.60
C VAL A 70 18.95 26.50 3.57
N CYS A 71 19.26 25.26 3.93
CA CYS A 71 19.00 24.09 3.11
C CYS A 71 17.90 23.27 3.78
N ASN A 72 16.85 22.93 3.03
CA ASN A 72 15.76 22.09 3.53
C ASN A 72 15.65 20.86 2.63
N CYS A 73 15.68 19.65 3.20
CA CYS A 73 15.51 18.44 2.41
C CYS A 73 14.15 18.46 1.68
N LEU A 74 14.15 18.00 0.43
CA LEU A 74 12.94 17.85 -0.37
C LEU A 74 12.00 16.84 0.29
N LYS A 75 10.71 16.93 -0.06
CA LYS A 75 9.70 15.95 0.38
C LYS A 75 10.19 14.53 0.07
N GLY A 76 10.16 13.65 1.08
CA GLY A 76 10.67 12.29 0.96
C GLY A 76 12.07 12.05 1.46
N TYR A 77 12.76 13.11 1.88
CA TYR A 77 14.12 13.04 2.40
C TYR A 77 14.17 13.64 3.81
N SER A 78 15.10 13.13 4.61
CA SER A 78 15.41 13.64 5.95
C SER A 78 16.90 13.90 6.08
N GLY A 79 17.26 14.88 6.90
CA GLY A 79 18.66 15.23 7.16
C GLY A 79 18.81 16.69 7.54
N ASP A 80 20.03 17.22 7.42
CA ASP A 80 20.39 18.60 7.77
C ASP A 80 20.33 19.57 6.57
N GLY A 81 19.84 19.11 5.42
CA GLY A 81 19.80 19.88 4.17
C GLY A 81 21.13 19.93 3.41
N LYS A 82 22.25 19.60 4.06
CA LYS A 82 23.56 19.41 3.42
C LYS A 82 23.80 17.95 3.05
N THR A 83 23.20 17.05 3.82
CA THR A 83 23.07 15.63 3.57
C THR A 83 21.58 15.28 3.71
N CYS A 84 20.97 14.80 2.64
CA CYS A 84 19.57 14.39 2.64
C CYS A 84 19.44 12.92 2.23
N THR A 85 18.93 12.09 3.15
CA THR A 85 18.73 10.66 2.93
C THR A 85 17.26 10.35 2.68
N TYR A 86 16.99 9.44 1.75
CA TYR A 86 15.63 9.02 1.41
C TYR A 86 14.92 8.39 2.62
N ILE A 87 13.67 8.78 2.86
CA ILE A 87 12.79 8.20 3.86
C ILE A 87 12.02 7.05 3.20
N SER A 88 12.45 5.82 3.49
CA SER A 88 11.73 4.62 3.06
C SER A 88 10.38 4.51 3.78
N LEU A 89 9.31 4.42 2.98
CA LEU A 89 7.98 4.14 3.50
C LEU A 89 7.90 2.68 3.95
N CYS A 90 8.62 1.78 3.29
CA CYS A 90 8.64 0.36 3.63
C CYS A 90 9.20 0.06 5.03
N LEU A 91 10.09 0.91 5.56
CA LEU A 91 10.62 0.76 6.94
C LEU A 91 9.56 0.96 8.03
N GLN A 92 8.45 1.64 7.72
CA GLN A 92 7.36 1.85 8.68
C GLN A 92 6.17 0.96 8.34
N ASN A 93 5.82 0.02 9.23
CA ASN A 93 4.66 -0.87 9.07
C ASN A 93 4.61 -1.60 7.70
N ASN A 94 5.77 -1.98 7.12
CA ASN A 94 5.85 -2.55 5.76
C ASN A 94 5.20 -1.63 4.70
N GLY A 95 5.30 -0.33 4.91
CA GLY A 95 4.56 0.70 4.18
C GLY A 95 3.07 0.76 4.49
N GLY A 96 2.48 -0.28 5.08
CA GLY A 96 1.06 -0.59 5.06
C GLY A 96 0.69 -1.61 3.98
N CYS A 97 1.64 -2.41 3.48
CA CYS A 97 1.34 -3.56 2.62
C CYS A 97 0.80 -4.71 3.47
N SER A 98 0.17 -5.70 2.83
CA SER A 98 -0.15 -6.97 3.49
C SER A 98 1.10 -7.57 4.16
N GLU A 99 0.93 -8.28 5.27
CA GLU A 99 2.01 -9.12 5.83
C GLU A 99 2.51 -10.18 4.84
N PHE A 100 1.68 -10.56 3.86
CA PHE A 100 2.02 -11.46 2.77
C PHE A 100 2.44 -10.73 1.49
N ALA A 101 2.82 -9.46 1.58
CA ALA A 101 3.36 -8.69 0.47
C ALA A 101 4.78 -8.18 0.75
N ILE A 102 5.49 -7.91 -0.33
CA ILE A 102 6.77 -7.22 -0.37
C ILE A 102 6.47 -5.76 -0.67
N CYS A 103 6.98 -4.87 0.19
CA CYS A 103 6.98 -3.43 -0.06
C CYS A 103 8.24 -3.05 -0.83
N ASN A 104 8.07 -2.35 -1.95
CA ASN A 104 9.17 -1.78 -2.72
C ASN A 104 9.00 -0.26 -2.77
N ASP A 105 9.97 0.46 -2.23
CA ASP A 105 10.04 1.92 -2.34
C ASP A 105 10.32 2.33 -3.80
N THR A 106 9.69 3.39 -4.26
CA THR A 106 10.02 4.05 -5.52
C THR A 106 10.65 5.41 -5.25
N GLU A 107 11.48 5.91 -6.18
CA GLU A 107 12.33 7.10 -6.00
C GLU A 107 11.58 8.42 -5.78
N LEU A 108 10.24 8.42 -5.70
CA LEU A 108 9.39 9.61 -5.69
C LEU A 108 8.39 9.65 -4.52
N THR A 109 8.75 9.13 -3.34
CA THR A 109 7.86 9.07 -2.14
C THR A 109 6.62 8.22 -2.31
N GLU A 110 6.64 7.33 -3.30
CA GLU A 110 5.63 6.31 -3.48
C GLU A 110 6.22 4.96 -3.11
N ARG A 111 5.35 4.01 -2.79
CA ARG A 111 5.71 2.62 -2.55
C ARG A 111 4.73 1.73 -3.27
N THR A 112 5.22 0.59 -3.72
CA THR A 112 4.38 -0.45 -4.33
C THR A 112 4.32 -1.65 -3.42
N CYS A 113 3.17 -2.31 -3.40
CA CYS A 113 2.99 -3.59 -2.71
C CYS A 113 2.82 -4.69 -3.74
N THR A 114 3.55 -5.78 -3.59
CA THR A 114 3.40 -6.96 -4.44
C THR A 114 3.26 -8.18 -3.56
N CYS A 115 2.23 -8.99 -3.78
CA CYS A 115 2.06 -10.22 -3.01
C CYS A 115 3.29 -11.12 -3.14
N LYS A 116 3.70 -11.74 -2.02
CA LYS A 116 4.79 -12.72 -1.98
C LYS A 116 4.45 -13.91 -2.89
N PRO A 117 5.46 -14.68 -3.34
CA PRO A 117 5.21 -15.92 -4.07
C PRO A 117 4.19 -16.80 -3.33
N LYS A 118 3.25 -17.40 -4.07
CA LYS A 118 2.12 -18.19 -3.55
C LYS A 118 1.00 -17.38 -2.89
N TYR A 119 0.94 -16.07 -3.11
CA TYR A 119 -0.20 -15.23 -2.74
C TYR A 119 -0.71 -14.45 -3.95
N VAL A 120 -2.00 -14.12 -3.95
CA VAL A 120 -2.65 -13.31 -4.98
C VAL A 120 -3.40 -12.14 -4.34
N GLY A 121 -3.56 -11.04 -5.08
CA GLY A 121 -4.26 -9.84 -4.63
C GLY A 121 -3.62 -8.55 -5.13
N ASP A 122 -3.98 -7.44 -4.48
CA ASP A 122 -3.55 -6.07 -4.83
C ASP A 122 -2.27 -5.63 -4.09
N GLY A 123 -1.64 -6.52 -3.31
CA GLY A 123 -0.49 -6.21 -2.47
C GLY A 123 -0.84 -5.66 -1.08
N PHE A 124 -2.04 -5.12 -0.89
CA PHE A 124 -2.56 -4.68 0.41
C PHE A 124 -3.38 -5.79 1.08
N ASN A 125 -4.10 -6.56 0.27
CA ASN A 125 -4.87 -7.73 0.62
C ASN A 125 -4.33 -8.91 -0.19
N CYS A 126 -3.43 -9.70 0.41
CA CYS A 126 -2.84 -10.88 -0.22
C CYS A 126 -3.41 -12.15 0.40
N ARG A 127 -3.95 -13.03 -0.45
CA ARG A 127 -4.60 -14.29 -0.06
C ARG A 127 -3.81 -15.48 -0.57
N GLY A 128 -3.69 -16.51 0.28
CA GLY A 128 -2.98 -17.74 -0.03
C GLY A 128 -3.87 -18.75 -0.76
N ASN A 129 -3.57 -20.04 -0.56
CA ASN A 129 -4.46 -21.10 -1.03
C ASN A 129 -5.77 -21.10 -0.23
N ILE A 130 -6.86 -21.52 -0.87
CA ILE A 130 -8.20 -21.48 -0.27
C ILE A 130 -8.29 -22.29 1.03
N PHE A 131 -7.50 -23.37 1.18
CA PHE A 131 -7.49 -24.17 2.39
C PHE A 131 -7.04 -23.36 3.61
N GLN A 132 -5.98 -22.56 3.47
CA GLN A 132 -5.52 -21.62 4.50
C GLN A 132 -6.51 -20.46 4.71
N GLU A 133 -7.10 -19.95 3.64
CA GLU A 133 -8.07 -18.85 3.73
C GLU A 133 -9.34 -19.25 4.48
N LEU A 134 -9.79 -20.52 4.34
CA LEU A 134 -10.92 -21.05 5.11
C LEU A 134 -10.68 -20.97 6.62
N GLN A 135 -9.45 -21.27 7.07
CA GLN A 135 -9.07 -21.21 8.48
C GLN A 135 -9.04 -19.77 9.00
N ARG A 136 -8.52 -18.84 8.19
CA ARG A 136 -8.29 -17.45 8.58
C ARG A 136 -9.56 -16.63 8.68
N ASN A 137 -10.59 -16.98 7.91
CA ASN A 137 -11.85 -16.26 7.90
C ASN A 137 -12.84 -16.86 8.92
N SER A 138 -13.31 -16.02 9.86
CA SER A 138 -14.29 -16.41 10.89
C SER A 138 -15.57 -17.00 10.30
N ASN A 139 -15.98 -16.53 9.12
CA ASN A 139 -17.22 -16.94 8.46
C ASN A 139 -17.14 -18.35 7.86
N THR A 140 -15.92 -18.90 7.70
CA THR A 140 -15.68 -20.20 7.06
C THR A 140 -14.88 -21.17 7.92
N SER A 141 -14.35 -20.72 9.05
CA SER A 141 -13.44 -21.48 9.91
C SER A 141 -14.05 -22.79 10.42
N ARG A 142 -15.38 -22.86 10.59
CA ARG A 142 -16.04 -24.11 10.97
C ARG A 142 -16.01 -25.16 9.88
N PHE A 143 -16.14 -24.75 8.62
CA PHE A 143 -15.98 -25.66 7.48
C PHE A 143 -14.56 -26.23 7.43
N TYR A 144 -13.55 -25.36 7.59
CA TYR A 144 -12.13 -25.79 7.72
C TYR A 144 -11.95 -26.83 8.83
N PHE A 145 -12.51 -26.59 10.01
CA PHE A 145 -12.40 -27.52 11.14
C PHE A 145 -12.95 -28.92 10.80
N HIS A 146 -14.07 -29.00 10.08
CA HIS A 146 -14.60 -30.28 9.63
C HIS A 146 -13.70 -30.97 8.60
N LEU A 147 -13.08 -30.22 7.67
CA LEU A 147 -12.10 -30.79 6.74
C LEU A 147 -10.89 -31.38 7.47
N GLU A 148 -10.35 -30.64 8.45
CA GLU A 148 -9.23 -31.10 9.28
C GLU A 148 -9.59 -32.35 10.09
N THR A 149 -10.73 -32.32 10.79
CA THR A 149 -11.19 -33.44 11.65
C THR A 149 -11.37 -34.73 10.84
N LEU A 150 -11.82 -34.61 9.59
CA LEU A 150 -12.06 -35.74 8.69
C LEU A 150 -10.86 -36.03 7.77
N SER A 151 -9.73 -35.34 7.94
CA SER A 151 -8.52 -35.47 7.10
C SER A 151 -8.81 -35.34 5.60
N ILE A 152 -9.75 -34.47 5.22
CA ILE A 152 -10.08 -34.19 3.82
C ILE A 152 -9.03 -33.24 3.25
N ARG A 153 -8.43 -33.64 2.12
CA ARG A 153 -7.31 -32.92 1.48
C ARG A 153 -7.58 -32.57 0.01
N ASP A 154 -8.80 -32.79 -0.47
CA ASP A 154 -9.18 -32.70 -1.89
C ASP A 154 -8.88 -31.31 -2.51
N ILE A 155 -8.89 -30.25 -1.69
CA ILE A 155 -8.72 -28.85 -2.11
C ILE A 155 -7.31 -28.28 -1.83
N THR A 156 -6.36 -29.12 -1.41
CA THR A 156 -4.97 -28.72 -1.13
C THR A 156 -4.08 -28.71 -2.36
N GLY A 157 -4.55 -29.32 -3.46
CA GLY A 157 -3.86 -29.34 -4.75
C GLY A 157 -3.81 -27.98 -5.46
N PRO A 158 -3.24 -27.95 -6.68
CA PRO A 158 -3.06 -26.72 -7.46
C PRO A 158 -4.39 -26.10 -7.93
N GLY A 159 -5.51 -26.84 -7.89
CA GLY A 159 -6.81 -26.38 -8.35
C GLY A 159 -6.91 -26.33 -9.89
N PRO A 160 -7.83 -25.53 -10.44
CA PRO A 160 -8.69 -24.58 -9.75
C PRO A 160 -9.87 -25.23 -9.00
N PHE A 161 -10.32 -24.58 -7.93
CA PHE A 161 -11.51 -24.98 -7.16
C PHE A 161 -12.51 -23.84 -7.01
N THR A 162 -13.77 -24.19 -6.79
CA THR A 162 -14.84 -23.28 -6.35
C THR A 162 -15.52 -23.88 -5.13
N LEU A 163 -15.57 -23.15 -4.03
CA LEU A 163 -16.21 -23.60 -2.79
C LEU A 163 -17.48 -22.80 -2.51
N PHE A 164 -18.54 -23.49 -2.13
CA PHE A 164 -19.77 -22.89 -1.60
C PHE A 164 -19.84 -23.19 -0.11
N VAL A 165 -19.26 -22.34 0.72
CA VAL A 165 -19.03 -22.62 2.13
C VAL A 165 -20.18 -22.10 2.98
N PRO A 166 -20.91 -22.95 3.72
CA PRO A 166 -21.91 -22.45 4.65
C PRO A 166 -21.26 -21.58 5.73
N HIS A 167 -21.89 -20.46 6.07
CA HIS A 167 -21.44 -19.60 7.16
C HIS A 167 -21.24 -20.41 8.45
N THR A 168 -20.18 -20.09 9.20
CA THR A 168 -19.79 -20.77 10.45
C THR A 168 -20.97 -20.96 11.41
N ASP A 169 -21.83 -19.95 11.57
CA ASP A 169 -22.97 -20.02 12.48
C ASP A 169 -23.99 -21.12 12.11
N ILE A 170 -24.15 -21.41 10.81
CA ILE A 170 -25.07 -22.44 10.33
C ILE A 170 -24.51 -23.82 10.65
N LEU A 171 -23.20 -24.03 10.40
CA LEU A 171 -22.52 -25.29 10.73
C LEU A 171 -22.47 -25.55 12.25
N ASN A 172 -22.52 -24.49 13.07
CA ASN A 172 -22.56 -24.62 14.53
C ASN A 172 -23.95 -24.94 15.06
N SER A 173 -25.01 -24.42 14.44
CA SER A 173 -26.38 -24.46 14.96
C SER A 173 -27.26 -25.54 14.35
N ASP A 174 -27.00 -25.98 13.11
CA ASP A 174 -27.85 -26.96 12.43
C ASP A 174 -27.73 -28.34 13.11
N PRO A 175 -28.85 -28.89 13.64
CA PRO A 175 -28.84 -30.16 14.37
C PRO A 175 -28.39 -31.35 13.50
N ARG A 176 -28.60 -31.27 12.18
CA ARG A 176 -28.23 -32.34 11.23
C ARG A 176 -26.73 -32.55 11.17
N VAL A 177 -25.92 -31.54 11.51
CA VAL A 177 -24.45 -31.65 11.52
C VAL A 177 -23.99 -32.72 12.50
N LYS A 178 -24.60 -32.80 13.70
CA LYS A 178 -24.29 -33.85 14.68
C LYS A 178 -24.65 -35.23 14.16
N ASP A 179 -25.80 -35.35 13.50
CA ASP A 179 -26.27 -36.61 12.91
C ASP A 179 -25.35 -37.07 11.78
N TRP A 180 -24.90 -36.16 10.91
CA TRP A 180 -23.99 -36.49 9.82
C TRP A 180 -22.62 -36.94 10.30
N ILE A 181 -22.12 -36.33 11.37
CA ILE A 181 -20.88 -36.76 12.03
C ILE A 181 -21.06 -38.15 12.64
N ALA A 182 -22.13 -38.36 13.41
CA ALA A 182 -22.41 -39.65 14.05
C ALA A 182 -22.60 -40.79 13.04
N LYS A 183 -23.21 -40.48 11.88
CA LYS A 183 -23.44 -41.45 10.79
C LYS A 183 -22.24 -41.60 9.83
N GLY A 184 -21.18 -40.80 10.00
CA GLY A 184 -20.00 -40.85 9.12
C GLY A 184 -20.21 -40.32 7.70
N VAL A 185 -21.31 -39.58 7.44
CA VAL A 185 -21.64 -39.04 6.11
C VAL A 185 -21.17 -37.60 5.89
N MET A 186 -20.64 -36.94 6.93
CA MET A 186 -20.21 -35.54 6.87
C MET A 186 -19.16 -35.27 5.77
N ALA A 187 -18.30 -36.24 5.45
CA ALA A 187 -17.32 -36.09 4.37
C ALA A 187 -17.97 -35.94 2.99
N GLN A 188 -19.09 -36.62 2.74
CA GLN A 188 -19.84 -36.50 1.48
C GLN A 188 -20.55 -35.15 1.40
N VAL A 189 -21.16 -34.71 2.52
CA VAL A 189 -21.77 -33.38 2.63
C VAL A 189 -20.75 -32.29 2.32
N LEU A 190 -19.55 -32.34 2.91
CA LEU A 190 -18.50 -31.36 2.63
C LEU A 190 -18.09 -31.36 1.15
N ARG A 191 -17.91 -32.53 0.53
CA ARG A 191 -17.56 -32.65 -0.90
C ARG A 191 -18.64 -32.09 -1.82
N TYR A 192 -19.91 -32.11 -1.40
CA TYR A 192 -21.00 -31.50 -2.15
C TYR A 192 -20.89 -29.97 -2.24
N HIS A 193 -20.15 -29.33 -1.32
CA HIS A 193 -19.88 -27.89 -1.33
C HIS A 193 -18.61 -27.51 -2.10
N MET A 194 -17.96 -28.48 -2.76
CA MET A 194 -16.69 -28.28 -3.45
C MET A 194 -16.86 -28.61 -4.92
N VAL A 195 -16.29 -27.78 -5.78
CA VAL A 195 -16.20 -28.00 -7.22
C VAL A 195 -14.73 -27.95 -7.62
N SER A 196 -14.27 -28.91 -8.41
CA SER A 196 -12.93 -28.91 -8.99
C SER A 196 -12.95 -28.53 -10.47
N CYS A 197 -11.76 -28.23 -11.00
CA CYS A 197 -11.52 -27.93 -12.42
C CYS A 197 -12.15 -26.62 -12.92
N ALA A 198 -12.73 -25.80 -12.02
CA ALA A 198 -13.26 -24.50 -12.35
C ALA A 198 -13.09 -23.52 -11.18
N SER A 199 -12.58 -22.32 -11.46
CA SER A 199 -12.64 -21.17 -10.57
C SER A 199 -13.72 -20.24 -11.11
N LEU A 200 -14.87 -20.20 -10.43
CA LEU A 200 -16.07 -19.55 -10.93
C LEU A 200 -16.39 -18.37 -10.04
N LEU A 201 -16.16 -17.17 -10.57
CA LEU A 201 -16.58 -15.94 -9.90
C LEU A 201 -18.11 -15.82 -9.92
N TYR A 202 -18.65 -14.93 -9.10
CA TYR A 202 -20.10 -14.68 -9.04
C TYR A 202 -20.70 -14.45 -10.43
N LYS A 203 -20.00 -13.68 -11.28
CA LYS A 203 -20.41 -13.43 -12.66
C LYS A 203 -20.50 -14.71 -13.49
N ASP A 204 -19.55 -15.63 -13.36
CA ASP A 204 -19.53 -16.89 -14.13
C ASP A 204 -20.72 -17.76 -13.75
N LEU A 205 -21.06 -17.78 -12.46
CA LEU A 205 -22.21 -18.52 -11.93
C LEU A 205 -23.55 -18.01 -12.50
N THR A 206 -23.66 -16.75 -12.92
CA THR A 206 -24.90 -16.23 -13.56
C THR A 206 -25.20 -16.85 -14.92
N ALA A 207 -24.19 -17.40 -15.59
CA ALA A 207 -24.32 -18.02 -16.91
C ALA A 207 -24.46 -19.55 -16.86
N ILE A 208 -24.36 -20.14 -15.67
CA ILE A 208 -24.35 -21.59 -15.46
C ILE A 208 -25.64 -22.01 -14.78
N THR A 209 -26.24 -23.11 -15.24
CA THR A 209 -27.45 -23.67 -14.63
C THR A 209 -27.14 -24.80 -13.66
N ASN A 210 -26.13 -25.64 -13.96
CA ASN A 210 -25.77 -26.80 -13.16
C ASN A 210 -24.24 -26.95 -13.08
N ILE A 211 -23.74 -27.37 -11.93
CA ILE A 211 -22.32 -27.67 -11.72
C ILE A 211 -22.16 -29.00 -10.99
N THR A 212 -21.26 -29.85 -11.45
CA THR A 212 -20.92 -31.10 -10.76
C THR A 212 -20.03 -30.82 -9.54
N SER A 213 -20.49 -31.22 -8.37
CA SER A 213 -19.69 -31.17 -7.13
C SER A 213 -18.66 -32.31 -7.07
N LEU A 214 -17.71 -32.23 -6.14
CA LEU A 214 -16.78 -33.33 -5.83
C LEU A 214 -17.48 -34.55 -5.22
N HIS A 215 -18.72 -34.41 -4.77
CA HIS A 215 -19.53 -35.56 -4.39
C HIS A 215 -20.00 -36.37 -5.61
N GLY A 216 -20.14 -35.72 -6.77
CA GLY A 216 -20.64 -36.31 -8.02
C GLY A 216 -22.02 -35.78 -8.42
N ASP A 217 -22.83 -35.36 -7.45
CA ASP A 217 -24.14 -34.79 -7.72
C ASP A 217 -24.07 -33.33 -8.16
N LEU A 218 -25.11 -32.91 -8.90
CA LEU A 218 -25.22 -31.57 -9.46
C LEU A 218 -25.71 -30.57 -8.40
N ILE A 219 -25.11 -29.38 -8.42
CA ILE A 219 -25.60 -28.17 -7.75
C ILE A 219 -26.35 -27.36 -8.81
N HIS A 220 -27.64 -27.16 -8.59
CA HIS A 220 -28.48 -26.33 -9.45
C HIS A 220 -28.33 -24.87 -9.07
N ILE A 221 -28.17 -24.00 -10.06
CA ILE A 221 -27.99 -22.56 -9.89
C ILE A 221 -29.14 -21.86 -10.59
N SER A 222 -29.80 -20.97 -9.86
CA SER A 222 -30.87 -20.13 -10.38
C SER A 222 -30.71 -18.70 -9.87
N LEU A 223 -31.28 -17.75 -10.61
CA LEU A 223 -31.34 -16.35 -10.19
C LEU A 223 -32.72 -16.09 -9.58
N SER A 224 -32.76 -15.65 -8.32
CA SER A 224 -34.00 -15.27 -7.63
C SER A 224 -33.81 -13.90 -7.00
N GLN A 225 -34.72 -12.96 -7.27
CA GLN A 225 -34.73 -11.63 -6.66
C GLN A 225 -33.36 -10.92 -6.67
N ASN A 226 -32.60 -11.10 -7.77
CA ASN A 226 -31.26 -10.53 -7.98
C ASN A 226 -30.13 -11.16 -7.13
N SER A 227 -30.38 -12.29 -6.47
CA SER A 227 -29.38 -13.12 -5.78
C SER A 227 -29.27 -14.49 -6.46
N LEU A 228 -28.06 -15.05 -6.47
CA LEU A 228 -27.83 -16.43 -6.91
C LEU A 228 -28.25 -17.42 -5.83
N VAL A 229 -29.13 -18.34 -6.20
CA VAL A 229 -29.65 -19.40 -5.35
C VAL A 229 -29.13 -20.75 -5.83
N LEU A 230 -28.59 -21.52 -4.89
CA LEU A 230 -28.10 -22.88 -5.07
C LEU A 230 -29.16 -23.87 -4.56
N ASN A 231 -29.46 -24.88 -5.36
CA ASN A 231 -30.48 -25.90 -5.10
C ASN A 231 -31.84 -25.35 -4.68
N ASN A 232 -32.21 -24.18 -5.22
CA ASN A 232 -33.45 -23.45 -4.89
C ASN A 232 -33.61 -23.13 -3.39
N LYS A 233 -32.52 -23.13 -2.61
CA LYS A 233 -32.55 -22.92 -1.16
C LYS A 233 -31.47 -21.99 -0.64
N ALA A 234 -30.20 -22.23 -0.97
CA ALA A 234 -29.09 -21.50 -0.36
C ALA A 234 -28.71 -20.28 -1.21
N GLU A 235 -28.52 -19.13 -0.60
CA GLU A 235 -28.07 -17.91 -1.27
C GLU A 235 -26.60 -17.65 -0.99
N ILE A 236 -25.89 -17.07 -1.97
CA ILE A 236 -24.53 -16.55 -1.79
C ILE A 236 -24.60 -15.20 -1.07
N ILE A 237 -24.05 -15.14 0.14
CA ILE A 237 -24.05 -13.93 0.99
C ILE A 237 -22.73 -13.16 0.94
N LEU A 238 -21.62 -13.85 0.64
CA LEU A 238 -20.32 -13.22 0.37
C LEU A 238 -19.71 -13.95 -0.81
N SER A 239 -19.32 -13.24 -1.86
CA SER A 239 -18.75 -13.84 -3.07
C SER A 239 -17.29 -13.47 -3.26
N ASP A 240 -16.64 -14.20 -4.16
CA ASP A 240 -15.37 -13.82 -4.79
C ASP A 240 -14.20 -13.64 -3.81
N ALA A 241 -14.15 -14.46 -2.76
CA ALA A 241 -12.93 -14.60 -1.98
C ALA A 241 -11.91 -15.46 -2.75
N VAL A 242 -11.16 -14.79 -3.63
CA VAL A 242 -10.17 -15.40 -4.53
C VAL A 242 -8.90 -15.77 -3.76
N GLY A 243 -8.49 -17.03 -3.87
CA GLY A 243 -7.21 -17.54 -3.42
C GLY A 243 -6.36 -18.04 -4.59
N THR A 244 -5.16 -18.53 -4.30
CA THR A 244 -4.19 -18.91 -5.34
C THR A 244 -4.59 -20.14 -6.16
N ASN A 245 -5.47 -20.98 -5.62
CA ASN A 245 -5.91 -22.25 -6.25
C ASN A 245 -7.43 -22.35 -6.40
N GLY A 246 -8.17 -21.25 -6.21
CA GLY A 246 -9.62 -21.28 -6.33
C GLY A 246 -10.33 -20.07 -5.75
N VAL A 247 -11.65 -20.16 -5.63
CA VAL A 247 -12.50 -19.10 -5.07
C VAL A 247 -13.44 -19.67 -4.01
N ILE A 248 -13.74 -18.87 -3.00
CA ILE A 248 -14.70 -19.18 -1.94
C ILE A 248 -15.90 -18.23 -2.05
N HIS A 249 -17.09 -18.82 -2.05
CA HIS A 249 -18.37 -18.14 -1.87
C HIS A 249 -18.97 -18.61 -0.56
N VAL A 250 -19.38 -17.69 0.31
CA VAL A 250 -20.08 -18.02 1.55
C VAL A 250 -21.58 -18.05 1.30
N ILE A 251 -22.25 -19.09 1.79
CA ILE A 251 -23.68 -19.31 1.61
C ILE A 251 -24.45 -19.35 2.93
N ASN A 252 -25.74 -19.04 2.87
CA ASN A 252 -26.60 -18.94 4.06
C ASN A 252 -27.27 -20.27 4.50
N GLN A 253 -27.00 -21.39 3.82
CA GLN A 253 -27.53 -22.71 4.18
C GLN A 253 -26.54 -23.83 3.83
N ILE A 254 -26.70 -25.00 4.45
CA ILE A 254 -25.93 -26.21 4.11
C ILE A 254 -26.59 -26.89 2.91
N LEU A 255 -25.83 -27.07 1.83
CA LEU A 255 -26.20 -27.89 0.68
C LEU A 255 -26.15 -29.38 1.08
N VAL A 256 -27.11 -30.15 0.60
CA VAL A 256 -27.19 -31.59 0.83
C VAL A 256 -27.38 -32.26 -0.52
N PRO A 257 -26.61 -33.32 -0.84
CA PRO A 257 -26.84 -34.18 -2.01
C PRO A 257 -28.27 -34.72 -2.10
#